data_AF-A0A538RBL8-F1
#
_entry.id   AF-A0A538RBL8-F1
#
_cell.length_a   1.000
_cell.length_b   1.000
_cell.length_c   1.000
_cell.angle_alpha   90.00
_cell.angle_beta   90.00
_cell.angle_gamma   90.00
#
_symmetry.space_group_name_H-M   'P 1'
#
loop_
_entity.id
_entity.type
_entity.pdbx_description
1 polymer ?
#
loop_
_entity_poly.entity_id
_entity_poly.type
_entity_poly.pdbx_seq_one_letter_code
_entity_poly.pdbx_strand_id
1 'polypeptide(L)'
;MLVKFRLGEHEQTLVIDVTSLGQPRQIRAAVTKLSDVRRALPTAYPVAASVYIGGQSARILKDNNLGYVDLSGNCYLAFEHVLIEKDGKRNVRPSTRPLRSLFAPRATRVVRVLLTEPGRAWRLEELAKAAAVSLGHSHNVVKRLEDLRWLERDDAQRIHLGKPADLLQAWCESYTYRTNEIASYFVPERVTRKLMADLARTLAADGRRYAFTLSAGLS
;
A
#
# COMPACT_ATOMS: atom_id res chain seq x y z
N MET A 1 -10.94 -3.91 24.74
CA MET A 1 -12.39 -3.91 25.02
C MET A 1 -12.88 -5.35 24.98
N LEU A 2 -13.73 -5.77 25.92
CA LEU A 2 -14.35 -7.10 25.90
C LEU A 2 -15.84 -6.92 25.61
N VAL A 3 -16.37 -7.66 24.64
CA VAL A 3 -17.77 -7.60 24.24
C VAL A 3 -18.35 -9.00 24.37
N LYS A 4 -19.45 -9.12 25.12
CA LYS A 4 -20.23 -10.34 25.19
C LYS A 4 -21.57 -10.13 24.51
N PHE A 5 -22.00 -11.10 23.73
CA PHE A 5 -23.32 -11.07 23.10
C PHE A 5 -23.82 -12.50 22.92
N ARG A 6 -25.12 -12.66 22.70
CA ARG A 6 -25.73 -13.95 22.44
C ARG A 6 -26.04 -14.08 20.95
N LEU A 7 -25.67 -15.21 20.37
CA LEU A 7 -26.04 -15.58 19.00
C LEU A 7 -26.81 -16.90 19.05
N GLY A 8 -28.13 -16.83 18.84
CA GLY A 8 -29.02 -17.96 19.14
C GLY A 8 -29.02 -18.28 20.64
N GLU A 9 -28.62 -19.49 20.99
CA GLU A 9 -28.49 -19.96 22.39
C GLU A 9 -27.05 -19.92 22.92
N HIS A 10 -26.07 -19.52 22.10
CA HIS A 10 -24.66 -19.52 22.48
C HIS A 10 -24.19 -18.12 22.88
N GLU A 11 -23.51 -18.02 24.04
CA GLU A 11 -22.82 -16.80 24.45
C GLU A 11 -21.46 -16.70 23.73
N GLN A 12 -21.23 -15.56 23.09
CA GLN A 12 -20.01 -15.25 22.35
C GLN A 12 -19.23 -14.16 23.08
N THR A 13 -17.91 -14.31 23.14
CA THR A 13 -17.01 -13.28 23.71
C THR A 13 -16.02 -12.80 22.65
N LEU A 14 -16.00 -11.50 22.38
CA LEU A 14 -14.98 -10.85 21.55
C LEU A 14 -14.01 -10.08 22.43
N VAL A 15 -12.72 -10.20 22.14
CA VAL A 15 -11.72 -9.28 22.71
C VAL A 15 -11.18 -8.40 21.61
N ILE A 16 -11.49 -7.11 21.70
CA ILE A 16 -11.16 -6.11 20.69
C ILE A 16 -9.98 -5.27 21.16
N ASP A 17 -8.87 -5.32 20.42
CA ASP A 17 -7.75 -4.39 20.55
C ASP A 17 -7.89 -3.26 19.54
N VAL A 18 -7.99 -2.02 20.03
CA VAL A 18 -8.19 -0.84 19.18
C VAL A 18 -6.84 -0.16 18.98
N THR A 19 -6.43 -0.02 17.72
CA THR A 19 -5.23 0.72 17.32
C THR A 19 -5.57 1.89 16.41
N SER A 20 -4.95 3.03 16.64
CA SER A 20 -5.17 4.24 15.83
C SER A 20 -4.66 4.10 14.39
N LEU A 21 -3.74 3.18 14.13
CA LEU A 21 -3.15 2.92 12.82
C LEU A 21 -3.16 1.44 12.48
N GLY A 22 -3.89 1.05 11.42
CA GLY A 22 -3.92 -0.32 10.91
C GLY A 22 -2.73 -0.64 9.99
N GLN A 23 -1.55 -0.09 10.29
CA GLN A 23 -0.33 -0.34 9.52
C GLN A 23 0.31 -1.67 9.95
N PRO A 24 1.06 -2.36 9.05
CA PRO A 24 1.60 -3.68 9.33
C PRO A 24 2.42 -3.82 10.62
N ARG A 25 3.19 -2.77 10.99
CA ARG A 25 3.98 -2.76 12.22
C ARG A 25 3.10 -2.79 13.48
N GLN A 26 2.08 -1.93 13.52
CA GLN A 26 1.11 -1.86 14.62
C GLN A 26 0.25 -3.12 14.69
N ILE A 27 -0.16 -3.64 13.53
CA ILE A 27 -0.93 -4.87 13.46
C ILE A 27 -0.13 -6.07 13.96
N ARG A 28 1.17 -6.17 13.65
CA ARG A 28 2.03 -7.21 14.23
C ARG A 28 2.12 -7.11 15.76
N ALA A 29 2.21 -5.91 16.32
CA ALA A 29 2.17 -5.72 17.77
C ALA A 29 0.81 -6.14 18.37
N ALA A 30 -0.30 -5.81 17.70
CA ALA A 30 -1.63 -6.25 18.09
C ALA A 30 -1.79 -7.78 18.01
N VAL A 31 -1.21 -8.42 16.99
CA VAL A 31 -1.19 -9.90 16.85
C VAL A 31 -0.52 -10.55 18.05
N THR A 32 0.65 -10.05 18.48
CA THR A 32 1.34 -10.57 19.68
C THR A 32 0.42 -10.47 20.90
N LYS A 33 -0.13 -9.27 21.17
CA LYS A 33 -1.02 -9.02 22.30
C LYS A 33 -2.29 -9.88 22.29
N LEU A 34 -2.94 -9.98 21.13
CA LEU A 34 -4.17 -10.77 20.95
C LEU A 34 -3.91 -12.28 21.03
N SER A 35 -2.71 -12.74 20.66
CA SER A 35 -2.30 -14.14 20.82
C SER A 35 -2.17 -14.51 22.30
N ASP A 36 -1.64 -13.61 23.13
CA ASP A 36 -1.57 -13.81 24.58
C ASP A 36 -2.97 -13.84 25.21
N VAL A 37 -3.87 -12.97 24.76
CA VAL A 37 -5.30 -13.01 25.16
C VAL A 37 -5.94 -14.34 24.79
N ARG A 38 -5.73 -14.84 23.57
CA ARG A 38 -6.30 -16.12 23.13
C ARG A 38 -5.81 -17.29 24.00
N ARG A 39 -4.57 -17.24 24.49
CA ARG A 39 -4.04 -18.25 25.44
C ARG A 39 -4.70 -18.14 26.81
N ALA A 40 -4.95 -16.92 27.29
CA ALA A 40 -5.56 -16.69 28.60
C ALA A 40 -7.09 -16.92 28.60
N LEU A 41 -7.76 -16.68 27.46
CA LEU A 41 -9.21 -16.80 27.29
C LEU A 41 -9.51 -17.59 25.99
N PRO A 42 -9.42 -18.94 26.02
CA PRO A 42 -9.56 -19.76 24.82
C PRO A 42 -10.91 -19.66 24.11
N THR A 43 -11.97 -19.29 24.84
CA THR A 43 -13.33 -19.12 24.31
C THR A 43 -13.58 -17.74 23.72
N ALA A 44 -12.64 -16.80 23.88
CA ALA A 44 -12.79 -15.46 23.33
C ALA A 44 -12.21 -15.39 21.91
N TYR A 45 -12.97 -14.80 20.98
CA TYR A 45 -12.50 -14.53 19.63
C TYR A 45 -11.78 -13.17 19.58
N PRO A 46 -10.46 -13.13 19.31
CA PRO A 46 -9.69 -11.89 19.25
C PRO A 46 -9.94 -11.12 17.95
N VAL A 47 -10.12 -9.81 18.07
CA VAL A 47 -10.40 -8.91 16.94
C VAL A 47 -9.51 -7.67 17.03
N ALA A 48 -8.87 -7.29 15.93
CA ALA A 48 -8.20 -5.99 15.80
C ALA A 48 -9.15 -4.95 15.20
N ALA A 49 -9.20 -3.75 15.79
CA ALA A 49 -9.98 -2.64 15.27
C ALA A 49 -9.09 -1.44 14.95
N SER A 50 -9.28 -0.82 13.78
CA SER A 50 -8.55 0.40 13.43
C SER A 50 -9.34 1.36 12.53
N VAL A 51 -8.78 2.55 12.28
CA VAL A 51 -9.36 3.53 11.35
C VAL A 51 -9.48 2.96 9.93
N TYR A 52 -8.44 2.24 9.49
CA TYR A 52 -8.41 1.53 8.21
C TYR A 52 -7.44 0.37 8.30
N ILE A 53 -7.82 -0.79 7.77
CA ILE A 53 -6.99 -1.99 7.70
C ILE A 53 -6.79 -2.33 6.22
N GLY A 54 -5.62 -1.98 5.68
CA GLY A 54 -5.26 -2.28 4.29
C GLY A 54 -4.96 -3.76 4.06
N GLY A 55 -4.87 -4.17 2.79
CA GLY A 55 -4.75 -5.58 2.38
C GLY A 55 -3.63 -6.36 3.07
N GLN A 56 -2.43 -5.79 3.19
CA GLN A 56 -1.30 -6.44 3.90
C GLN A 56 -1.61 -6.69 5.38
N SER A 57 -2.21 -5.70 6.06
CA SER A 57 -2.60 -5.82 7.46
C SER A 57 -3.73 -6.82 7.67
N ALA A 58 -4.72 -6.83 6.77
CA ALA A 58 -5.79 -7.82 6.75
C ALA A 58 -5.24 -9.25 6.60
N ARG A 59 -4.28 -9.47 5.68
CA ARG A 59 -3.60 -10.76 5.51
C ARG A 59 -2.87 -11.18 6.79
N ILE A 60 -2.08 -10.30 7.39
CA ILE A 60 -1.38 -10.59 8.65
C ILE A 60 -2.36 -11.04 9.75
N LEU A 61 -3.53 -10.41 9.88
CA LEU A 61 -4.54 -10.79 10.86
C LEU A 61 -5.15 -12.15 10.54
N LYS A 62 -5.55 -12.37 9.29
CA LYS A 62 -6.10 -13.64 8.81
C LYS A 62 -5.13 -14.81 8.98
N ASP A 63 -3.87 -14.63 8.59
CA ASP A 63 -2.81 -15.64 8.71
C ASP A 63 -2.54 -16.05 10.17
N ASN A 64 -2.92 -15.21 11.15
CA ASN A 64 -2.81 -15.49 12.58
C ASN A 64 -4.13 -15.95 13.24
N ASN A 65 -5.16 -16.22 12.44
CA ASN A 65 -6.51 -16.56 12.88
C ASN A 65 -7.12 -15.50 13.81
N LEU A 66 -6.96 -14.23 13.45
CA LEU A 66 -7.53 -13.09 14.16
C LEU A 66 -8.57 -12.38 13.29
N GLY A 67 -9.64 -11.92 13.92
CA GLY A 67 -10.64 -11.07 13.26
C GLY A 67 -10.17 -9.64 13.11
N TYR A 68 -10.84 -8.89 12.23
CA TYR A 68 -10.66 -7.45 12.17
C TYR A 68 -11.91 -6.69 11.74
N VAL A 69 -11.96 -5.42 12.13
CA VAL A 69 -12.96 -4.44 11.68
C VAL A 69 -12.29 -3.07 11.48
N ASP A 70 -12.75 -2.31 10.49
CA ASP A 70 -12.30 -0.93 10.29
C ASP A 70 -13.43 0.08 10.06
N LEU A 71 -13.10 1.37 10.15
CA LEU A 71 -14.08 2.46 9.98
C LEU A 71 -14.45 2.75 8.51
N SER A 72 -13.82 2.07 7.56
CA SER A 72 -14.21 2.09 6.14
C SER A 72 -15.20 0.97 5.80
N GLY A 73 -15.50 0.10 6.78
CA GLY A 73 -16.42 -1.01 6.65
C GLY A 73 -15.77 -2.27 6.06
N ASN A 74 -14.44 -2.37 6.06
CA ASN A 74 -13.76 -3.64 5.85
C ASN A 74 -13.80 -4.45 7.14
N CYS A 75 -14.09 -5.73 7.05
CA CYS A 75 -14.06 -6.64 8.19
C CYS A 75 -13.79 -8.09 7.78
N TYR A 76 -13.28 -8.84 8.74
CA TYR A 76 -13.20 -10.29 8.71
C TYR A 76 -13.49 -10.82 10.11
N LEU A 77 -14.56 -11.57 10.28
CA LEU A 77 -14.92 -12.22 11.52
C LEU A 77 -15.24 -13.68 11.20
N ALA A 78 -14.43 -14.61 11.69
CA ALA A 78 -14.56 -16.04 11.46
C ALA A 78 -14.44 -16.75 12.80
N PHE A 79 -15.58 -17.01 13.44
CA PHE A 79 -15.65 -17.69 14.74
C PHE A 79 -16.85 -18.63 14.76
N GLU A 80 -16.66 -19.83 15.31
CA GLU A 80 -17.66 -20.90 15.33
C GLU A 80 -18.34 -21.10 13.96
N HIS A 81 -19.64 -20.81 13.85
CA HIS A 81 -20.46 -20.94 12.65
C HIS A 81 -20.69 -19.59 11.93
N VAL A 82 -19.95 -18.55 12.31
CA VAL A 82 -20.06 -17.20 11.76
C VAL A 82 -18.87 -16.91 10.85
N LEU A 83 -19.16 -16.56 9.60
CA LEU A 83 -18.21 -15.92 8.69
C LEU A 83 -18.81 -14.61 8.17
N ILE A 84 -18.14 -13.50 8.48
CA ILE A 84 -18.45 -12.18 7.94
C ILE A 84 -17.18 -11.66 7.29
N GLU A 85 -17.21 -11.49 5.98
CA GLU A 85 -16.10 -10.92 5.23
C GLU A 85 -16.59 -9.79 4.33
N LYS A 86 -15.95 -8.64 4.46
CA LYS A 86 -16.16 -7.49 3.60
C LYS A 86 -14.82 -6.83 3.35
N ASP A 87 -14.44 -6.74 2.08
CA ASP A 87 -13.16 -6.16 1.67
C ASP A 87 -13.35 -5.14 0.54
N GLY A 88 -12.23 -4.59 0.05
CA GLY A 88 -12.20 -3.68 -1.10
C GLY A 88 -12.75 -2.27 -0.83
N LYS A 89 -13.19 -1.95 0.39
CA LYS A 89 -13.58 -0.57 0.73
C LYS A 89 -12.33 0.28 0.88
N ARG A 90 -12.28 1.39 0.13
CA ARG A 90 -11.17 2.34 0.19
C ARG A 90 -11.13 3.03 1.55
N ASN A 91 -9.93 3.42 1.95
CA ASN A 91 -9.73 4.23 3.14
C ASN A 91 -10.44 5.58 3.02
N VAL A 92 -11.54 5.77 3.76
CA VAL A 92 -12.29 7.05 3.78
C VAL A 92 -11.64 8.09 4.71
N ARG A 93 -10.64 7.69 5.50
CA ARG A 93 -9.91 8.53 6.47
C ARG A 93 -8.40 8.28 6.36
N PRO A 94 -7.78 8.57 5.20
CA PRO A 94 -6.37 8.30 5.00
C PRO A 94 -5.50 9.06 6.00
N SER A 95 -4.54 8.35 6.60
CA SER A 95 -3.53 8.93 7.47
C SER A 95 -2.74 10.00 6.70
N THR A 96 -2.60 11.19 7.28
CA THR A 96 -2.08 12.37 6.57
C THR A 96 -0.56 12.46 6.48
N ARG A 97 0.22 11.71 7.26
CA ARG A 97 1.66 12.00 7.46
C ARG A 97 2.66 10.97 6.90
N PRO A 98 2.58 9.66 7.21
CA PRO A 98 3.74 8.78 6.97
C PRO A 98 3.76 8.05 5.62
N LEU A 99 2.60 7.74 5.04
CA LEU A 99 2.50 7.07 3.72
C LEU A 99 2.44 8.09 2.58
N ARG A 100 1.82 9.25 2.83
CA ARG A 100 1.72 10.35 1.87
C ARG A 100 3.10 10.88 1.45
N SER A 101 4.07 10.87 2.36
CA SER A 101 5.45 11.26 2.06
C SER A 101 6.20 10.23 1.21
N LEU A 102 5.91 8.93 1.36
CA LEU A 102 6.48 7.86 0.51
C LEU A 102 6.01 7.96 -0.94
N PHE A 103 4.76 8.41 -1.14
CA PHE A 103 4.16 8.59 -2.46
C PHE A 103 4.16 10.06 -2.93
N ALA A 104 4.97 10.92 -2.32
CA ALA A 104 5.23 12.26 -2.82
C ALA A 104 6.06 12.19 -4.13
N PRO A 105 6.02 13.21 -5.00
CA PRO A 105 6.63 13.14 -6.34
C PRO A 105 8.09 12.66 -6.37
N ARG A 106 8.93 13.16 -5.45
CA ARG A 106 10.35 12.78 -5.38
C ARG A 106 10.56 11.37 -4.81
N ALA A 107 9.84 11.01 -3.75
CA ALA A 107 9.95 9.69 -3.11
C ALA A 107 9.40 8.56 -4.00
N THR A 108 8.32 8.84 -4.74
CA THR A 108 7.70 7.90 -5.69
C THR A 108 8.66 7.44 -6.78
N ARG A 109 9.71 8.21 -7.11
CA ARG A 109 10.72 7.79 -8.09
C ARG A 109 11.49 6.56 -7.62
N VAL A 110 11.81 6.47 -6.33
CA VAL A 110 12.45 5.30 -5.72
C VAL A 110 11.50 4.11 -5.77
N VAL A 111 10.24 4.31 -5.38
CA VAL A 111 9.18 3.28 -5.44
C VAL A 111 9.01 2.75 -6.87
N ARG A 112 9.00 3.62 -7.88
CA ARG A 112 8.91 3.24 -9.29
C ARG A 112 10.07 2.38 -9.74
N VAL A 113 11.30 2.75 -9.40
CA VAL A 113 12.49 1.95 -9.76
C VAL A 113 12.41 0.56 -9.14
N LEU A 114 12.07 0.48 -7.84
CA LEU A 114 11.89 -0.81 -7.15
C LEU A 114 10.81 -1.68 -7.81
N LEU A 115 9.67 -1.09 -8.20
CA LEU A 115 8.57 -1.81 -8.87
C LEU A 115 8.86 -2.17 -10.33
N THR A 116 9.78 -1.47 -10.99
CA THR A 116 10.17 -1.75 -12.38
C THR A 116 11.08 -2.98 -12.46
N GLU A 117 11.98 -3.14 -11.47
CA GLU A 117 12.90 -4.28 -11.37
C GLU A 117 12.74 -4.98 -10.01
N PRO A 118 11.58 -5.61 -9.71
CA PRO A 118 11.25 -6.11 -8.37
C PRO A 118 12.18 -7.24 -7.89
N GLY A 119 12.76 -8.01 -8.82
CA GLY A 119 13.71 -9.09 -8.50
C GLY A 119 15.16 -8.65 -8.36
N ARG A 120 15.48 -7.37 -8.60
CA ARG A 120 16.86 -6.87 -8.54
C ARG A 120 17.26 -6.55 -7.11
N ALA A 121 18.44 -7.01 -6.72
CA ALA A 121 19.13 -6.59 -5.51
C ALA A 121 19.81 -5.24 -5.76
N TRP A 122 19.53 -4.24 -4.94
CA TRP A 122 20.06 -2.88 -5.13
C TRP A 122 21.10 -2.51 -4.07
N ARG A 123 22.18 -1.85 -4.48
CA ARG A 123 22.93 -0.97 -3.58
C ARG A 123 22.23 0.38 -3.46
N LEU A 124 22.42 1.07 -2.34
CA LEU A 124 21.75 2.34 -2.09
C LEU A 124 22.15 3.43 -3.10
N GLU A 125 23.44 3.48 -3.51
CA GLU A 125 23.91 4.44 -4.51
C GLU A 125 23.30 4.16 -5.90
N GLU A 126 23.20 2.89 -6.28
CA GLU A 126 22.62 2.47 -7.55
C GLU A 126 21.14 2.83 -7.62
N LEU A 127 20.40 2.58 -6.53
CA LEU A 127 18.99 2.92 -6.43
C LEU A 127 18.78 4.44 -6.48
N ALA A 128 19.63 5.21 -5.77
CA ALA A 128 19.58 6.67 -5.80
C ALA A 128 19.84 7.22 -7.21
N LYS A 129 20.83 6.66 -7.92
CA LYS A 129 21.18 7.03 -9.29
C LYS A 129 20.05 6.69 -10.26
N ALA A 130 19.50 5.48 -10.21
CA ALA A 130 18.40 5.04 -11.06
C ALA A 130 17.12 5.87 -10.83
N ALA A 131 16.83 6.19 -9.57
CA ALA A 131 15.70 7.06 -9.23
C ALA A 131 16.00 8.55 -9.50
N ALA A 132 17.25 8.91 -9.79
CA ALA A 132 17.78 10.28 -9.89
C ALA A 132 17.30 11.18 -8.74
N VAL A 133 17.59 10.73 -7.52
CA VAL A 133 17.42 11.44 -6.24
C VAL A 133 18.75 11.44 -5.48
N SER A 134 18.86 12.25 -4.42
CA SER A 134 20.09 12.23 -3.60
C SER A 134 20.17 10.95 -2.76
N LEU A 135 21.39 10.56 -2.37
CA LEU A 135 21.63 9.38 -1.54
C LEU A 135 20.85 9.45 -0.22
N GLY A 136 20.88 10.60 0.47
CA GLY A 136 20.11 10.81 1.71
C GLY A 136 18.59 10.72 1.53
N HIS A 137 18.06 11.19 0.39
CA HIS A 137 16.64 11.03 0.08
C HIS A 137 16.28 9.56 -0.16
N SER A 138 17.13 8.84 -0.92
CA SER A 138 16.98 7.40 -1.13
C SER A 138 17.00 6.63 0.20
N HIS A 139 17.96 6.94 1.07
CA HIS A 139 18.07 6.34 2.40
C HIS A 139 16.78 6.48 3.22
N ASN A 140 16.24 7.71 3.30
CA ASN A 140 15.02 7.97 4.08
C ASN A 140 13.81 7.21 3.53
N VAL A 141 13.70 7.10 2.20
CA VAL A 141 12.64 6.31 1.56
C VAL A 141 12.83 4.82 1.86
N VAL A 142 14.04 4.28 1.65
CA VAL A 142 14.36 2.86 1.91
C VAL A 142 14.07 2.48 3.36
N LYS A 143 14.59 3.26 4.33
CA LYS A 143 14.34 3.03 5.76
C LYS A 143 12.85 2.97 6.07
N ARG A 144 12.07 3.88 5.47
CA ARG A 144 10.63 3.92 5.69
C ARG A 144 9.90 2.73 5.05
N LEU A 145 10.36 2.24 3.90
CA LEU A 145 9.81 1.03 3.27
C LEU A 145 10.20 -0.25 4.05
N GLU A 146 11.39 -0.29 4.67
CA GLU A 146 11.84 -1.34 5.59
C GLU A 146 10.99 -1.38 6.88
N ASP A 147 10.70 -0.21 7.49
CA ASP A 147 9.81 -0.09 8.66
C ASP A 147 8.42 -0.69 8.39
N LEU A 148 7.95 -0.56 7.14
CA LEU A 148 6.68 -1.12 6.67
C LEU A 148 6.78 -2.58 6.24
N ARG A 149 8.00 -3.14 6.22
CA ARG A 149 8.31 -4.50 5.76
C ARG A 149 7.92 -4.75 4.30
N TRP A 150 8.14 -3.74 3.47
CA TRP A 150 8.07 -3.88 2.00
C TRP A 150 9.44 -4.15 1.40
N LEU A 151 10.50 -3.64 2.03
CA LEU A 151 11.88 -3.94 1.68
C LEU A 151 12.54 -4.80 2.75
N GLU A 152 13.49 -5.60 2.31
CA GLU A 152 14.34 -6.45 3.14
C GLU A 152 15.80 -6.30 2.70
N ARG A 153 16.73 -6.66 3.58
CA ARG A 153 18.16 -6.70 3.26
C ARG A 153 18.65 -8.13 3.29
N ASP A 154 19.50 -8.47 2.34
CA ASP A 154 20.25 -9.73 2.40
C ASP A 154 21.49 -9.60 3.29
N ASP A 155 22.23 -10.70 3.42
CA ASP A 155 23.46 -10.78 4.21
C ASP A 155 24.53 -9.79 3.74
N ALA A 156 24.52 -9.45 2.45
CA ALA A 156 25.42 -8.46 1.83
C ALA A 156 24.88 -7.02 1.94
N GLN A 157 23.85 -6.78 2.76
CA GLN A 157 23.18 -5.49 2.97
C GLN A 157 22.56 -4.88 1.70
N ARG A 158 22.34 -5.68 0.65
CA ARG A 158 21.64 -5.25 -0.56
C ARG A 158 20.14 -5.20 -0.30
N ILE A 159 19.48 -4.24 -0.93
CA ILE A 159 18.07 -3.94 -0.73
C ILE A 159 17.24 -4.75 -1.71
N HIS A 160 16.24 -5.47 -1.21
CA HIS A 160 15.33 -6.32 -1.98
C HIS A 160 13.89 -5.90 -1.77
N LEU A 161 13.08 -5.94 -2.84
CA LEU A 161 11.65 -5.70 -2.77
C LEU A 161 10.91 -7.00 -2.39
N GLY A 162 10.69 -7.21 -1.09
CA GLY A 162 10.04 -8.41 -0.57
C GLY A 162 8.54 -8.47 -0.83
N LYS A 163 7.86 -7.32 -0.95
CA LYS A 163 6.38 -7.26 -1.14
C LYS A 163 5.95 -6.33 -2.28
N PRO A 164 6.25 -6.68 -3.55
CA PRO A 164 5.94 -5.82 -4.70
C PRO A 164 4.44 -5.54 -4.86
N ALA A 165 3.59 -6.55 -4.66
CA ALA A 165 2.14 -6.39 -4.78
C ALA A 165 1.56 -5.42 -3.73
N ASP A 166 2.02 -5.53 -2.48
CA ASP A 166 1.55 -4.66 -1.39
C ASP A 166 2.01 -3.22 -1.59
N LEU A 167 3.26 -3.02 -2.02
CA LEU A 167 3.79 -1.70 -2.36
C LEU A 167 3.01 -1.06 -3.52
N LEU A 168 2.75 -1.83 -4.58
CA LEU A 168 1.97 -1.35 -5.73
C LEU A 168 0.55 -0.98 -5.32
N GLN A 169 -0.12 -1.81 -4.53
CA GLN A 169 -1.47 -1.53 -4.06
C GLN A 169 -1.53 -0.27 -3.19
N ALA A 170 -0.60 -0.12 -2.25
CA ALA A 170 -0.49 1.09 -1.43
C ALA A 170 -0.20 2.33 -2.29
N TRP A 171 0.59 2.19 -3.35
CA TRP A 171 0.83 3.29 -4.29
C TRP A 171 -0.45 3.66 -5.05
N CYS A 172 -1.21 2.69 -5.55
CA CYS A 172 -2.48 2.91 -6.23
C CYS A 172 -3.50 3.64 -5.34
N GLU A 173 -3.55 3.34 -4.04
CA GLU A 173 -4.44 4.02 -3.08
C GLU A 173 -4.11 5.51 -2.90
N SER A 174 -2.83 5.89 -3.04
CA SER A 174 -2.37 7.28 -2.89
C SER A 174 -2.20 8.04 -4.21
N TYR A 175 -2.16 7.34 -5.34
CA TYR A 175 -1.83 7.93 -6.62
C TYR A 175 -2.96 8.80 -7.16
N THR A 176 -2.59 9.97 -7.68
CA THR A 176 -3.49 10.83 -8.45
C THR A 176 -2.67 11.55 -9.52
N TYR A 177 -3.18 11.58 -10.76
CA TYR A 177 -2.57 12.36 -11.83
C TYR A 177 -2.96 13.84 -11.77
N ARG A 178 -3.95 14.19 -10.95
CA ARG A 178 -4.50 15.56 -10.85
C ARG A 178 -3.53 16.57 -10.25
N THR A 179 -2.44 16.12 -9.64
CA THR A 179 -1.37 16.97 -9.13
C THR A 179 -0.36 17.36 -10.21
N ASN A 180 -0.45 16.78 -11.41
CA ASN A 180 0.35 17.22 -12.54
C ASN A 180 -0.20 18.54 -13.07
N GLU A 181 0.66 19.36 -13.68
CA GLU A 181 0.18 20.43 -14.54
C GLU A 181 -0.51 19.80 -15.75
N ILE A 182 -1.78 20.15 -15.95
CA ILE A 182 -2.60 19.64 -17.05
C ILE A 182 -2.92 20.81 -17.97
N ALA A 183 -2.41 20.73 -19.19
CA ALA A 183 -2.80 21.60 -20.30
C ALA A 183 -3.69 20.81 -21.25
N SER A 184 -4.85 21.38 -21.57
CA SER A 184 -5.82 20.78 -22.50
C SER A 184 -5.75 21.51 -23.83
N TYR A 185 -5.61 20.75 -24.91
CA TYR A 185 -5.57 21.26 -26.28
C TYR A 185 -6.70 20.62 -27.09
N PHE A 186 -7.31 21.40 -27.99
CA PHE A 186 -8.25 20.89 -28.97
C PHE A 186 -7.53 20.74 -30.31
N VAL A 187 -7.65 19.57 -30.93
CA VAL A 187 -7.17 19.32 -32.28
C VAL A 187 -8.39 18.99 -33.15
N PRO A 188 -8.68 19.78 -34.21
CA PRO A 188 -9.83 19.54 -35.07
C PRO A 188 -9.68 18.25 -35.90
N GLU A 189 -8.46 17.79 -36.11
CA GLU A 189 -8.17 16.52 -36.77
C GLU A 189 -8.34 15.31 -35.84
N ARG A 190 -8.76 14.18 -36.40
CA ARG A 190 -8.83 12.92 -35.67
C ARG A 190 -7.43 12.52 -35.19
N VAL A 191 -7.33 12.02 -33.95
CA VAL A 191 -6.09 11.44 -33.44
C VAL A 191 -5.73 10.22 -34.30
N THR A 192 -4.62 10.32 -35.04
CA THR A 192 -4.10 9.28 -35.92
C THR A 192 -2.64 8.98 -35.59
N ARG A 193 -2.12 7.81 -35.99
CA ARG A 193 -0.69 7.49 -35.86
C ARG A 193 0.21 8.54 -36.50
N LYS A 194 -0.22 9.15 -37.61
CA LYS A 194 0.52 10.23 -38.27
C LYS A 194 0.66 11.45 -37.36
N LEU A 195 -0.44 11.94 -36.79
CA LEU A 195 -0.42 13.06 -35.83
C LEU A 195 0.49 12.76 -34.63
N MET A 196 0.40 11.55 -34.09
CA MET A 196 1.23 11.12 -32.96
C MET A 196 2.72 11.10 -33.33
N ALA A 197 3.06 10.62 -34.53
CA ALA A 197 4.43 10.63 -35.05
C ALA A 197 4.95 12.05 -35.31
N ASP A 198 4.10 12.94 -35.82
CA ASP A 198 4.43 14.36 -36.03
C ASP A 198 4.73 15.04 -34.69
N LEU A 199 3.87 14.84 -33.69
CA LEU A 199 4.08 15.38 -32.35
C LEU A 199 5.37 14.83 -31.71
N ALA A 200 5.61 13.52 -31.83
CA ALA A 200 6.83 12.86 -31.36
C ALA A 200 8.10 13.48 -31.98
N ARG A 201 8.09 13.77 -33.28
CA ARG A 201 9.21 14.42 -33.99
C ARG A 201 9.45 15.83 -33.50
N THR A 202 8.40 16.64 -33.37
CA THR A 202 8.50 18.02 -32.89
C THR A 202 9.05 18.07 -31.46
N LEU A 203 8.51 17.24 -30.56
CA LEU A 203 8.98 17.17 -29.17
C LEU A 203 10.44 16.71 -29.08
N ALA A 204 10.86 15.77 -29.93
CA ALA A 204 12.25 15.33 -29.99
C ALA A 204 13.19 16.43 -30.52
N ALA A 205 12.78 17.18 -31.54
CA ALA A 205 13.55 18.30 -32.09
C ALA A 205 13.76 19.41 -31.03
N ASP A 206 12.77 19.64 -30.17
CA ASP A 206 12.85 20.56 -29.04
C ASP A 206 13.62 20.01 -27.82
N GLY A 207 14.15 18.78 -27.89
CA GLY A 207 14.84 18.13 -26.78
C GLY A 207 13.93 17.82 -25.58
N ARG A 208 12.60 17.80 -25.77
CA ARG A 208 11.64 17.53 -24.70
C ARG A 208 11.48 16.03 -24.51
N ARG A 209 11.61 15.56 -23.27
CA ARG A 209 11.26 14.19 -22.91
C ARG A 209 9.73 14.06 -22.85
N TYR A 210 9.19 13.08 -23.55
CA TYR A 210 7.75 12.84 -23.62
C TYR A 210 7.42 11.36 -23.51
N ALA A 211 6.16 11.06 -23.19
CA ALA A 211 5.58 9.74 -23.26
C ALA A 211 4.10 9.88 -23.62
N PHE A 212 3.61 9.04 -24.53
CA PHE A 212 2.18 8.91 -24.78
C PHE A 212 1.57 7.95 -23.76
N THR A 213 0.51 8.39 -23.07
CA THR A 213 -0.11 7.64 -21.98
C THR A 213 -1.63 7.72 -22.08
N LEU A 214 -2.34 6.91 -21.29
CA LEU A 214 -3.81 6.82 -21.30
C LEU A 214 -4.32 6.52 -22.72
N SER A 215 -5.35 7.24 -23.18
CA SER A 215 -6.00 7.03 -24.47
C SER A 215 -5.07 7.22 -25.67
N ALA A 216 -3.98 7.98 -25.52
CA ALA A 216 -2.99 8.16 -26.57
C ALA A 216 -2.19 6.88 -26.86
N GLY A 217 -2.12 5.95 -25.91
CA GLY A 217 -1.46 4.65 -26.09
C GLY A 217 -2.34 3.59 -26.79
N LEU A 218 -3.62 3.87 -27.04
CA LEU A 218 -4.56 2.98 -27.72
C LEU A 218 -4.61 3.18 -29.25
N SER A 219 -3.83 4.14 -29.78
CA SER A 219 -3.87 4.62 -31.18
C SER A 219 -2.83 3.95 -32.09
#